data_AF-A0A5J6MZP0-F1
#
_entry.id   AF-A0A5J6MZP0-F1
#
_cell.length_a   1.000
_cell.length_b   1.000
_cell.length_c   1.000
_cell.angle_alpha   90.00
_cell.angle_beta   90.00
_cell.angle_gamma   90.00
#
_symmetry.space_group_name_H-M   'P 1'
#
loop_
_entity.id
_entity.type
_entity.pdbx_description
1 polymer ?
#
loop_
_entity_poly.entity_id
_entity_poly.type
_entity_poly.pdbx_seq_one_letter_code
_entity_poly.pdbx_strand_id
1 'polypeptide(L)'
;MSKPATAKLSAEDRAIFGGIADFLIPKTAKMPAATEVGVAAAGIDDVLKFRPDLIEDFHRGLEKAKGLSGAKGAELLFESDKEAFGAVSLAASGAYYMSPVVRKIIGYPGQESLTYDNHETPDYLTNGMLERVARRGPTYKPTPK
;
A
#
# COMPACT_ATOMS: atom_id res chain seq x y z
N MET A 1 -27.97 8.13 -7.27
CA MET A 1 -26.68 8.33 -6.60
C MET A 1 -25.69 8.79 -7.66
N SER A 2 -25.31 10.07 -7.63
CA SER A 2 -24.41 10.66 -8.63
C SER A 2 -23.01 10.07 -8.48
N LYS A 3 -22.45 9.64 -9.60
CA LYS A 3 -21.05 9.23 -9.74
C LYS A 3 -20.18 10.46 -9.42
N PRO A 4 -19.33 10.46 -8.39
CA PRO A 4 -18.43 11.59 -8.18
C PRO A 4 -17.51 11.69 -9.40
N ALA A 5 -17.50 12.84 -10.04
CA ALA A 5 -16.56 13.13 -11.09
C ALA A 5 -15.16 13.08 -10.47
N THR A 6 -14.28 12.20 -10.98
CA THR A 6 -12.85 12.23 -10.70
C THR A 6 -12.31 13.59 -11.14
N ALA A 7 -12.30 14.55 -10.22
CA ALA A 7 -11.67 15.83 -10.42
C ALA A 7 -10.18 15.55 -10.66
N LYS A 8 -9.66 16.06 -11.76
CA LYS A 8 -8.26 15.87 -12.13
C LYS A 8 -7.39 16.59 -11.08
N LEU A 9 -6.53 15.85 -10.40
CA LEU A 9 -5.56 16.37 -9.43
C LEU A 9 -4.76 17.55 -9.99
N SER A 10 -4.80 18.69 -9.30
CA SER A 10 -4.00 19.86 -9.65
C SER A 10 -2.52 19.68 -9.28
N ALA A 11 -1.65 20.58 -9.76
CA ALA A 11 -0.24 20.57 -9.37
C ALA A 11 -0.07 20.86 -7.86
N GLU A 12 -0.94 21.70 -7.29
CA GLU A 12 -0.96 22.01 -5.87
C GLU A 12 -1.35 20.78 -5.03
N ASP A 13 -2.41 20.08 -5.44
CA ASP A 13 -2.85 18.84 -4.77
C ASP A 13 -1.73 17.79 -4.73
N ARG A 14 -1.01 17.65 -5.85
CA ARG A 14 0.13 16.72 -5.97
C ARG A 14 1.28 17.14 -5.07
N ALA A 15 1.54 18.44 -4.92
CA ALA A 15 2.58 18.93 -4.02
C ALA A 15 2.22 18.69 -2.55
N ILE A 16 0.97 18.95 -2.15
CA ILE A 16 0.47 18.68 -0.79
C ILE A 16 0.56 17.18 -0.49
N PHE A 17 0.02 16.35 -1.38
CA PHE A 17 0.05 14.90 -1.24
C PHE A 17 1.49 14.36 -1.19
N GLY A 18 2.37 14.86 -2.07
CA GLY A 18 3.78 14.48 -2.10
C GLY A 18 4.50 14.80 -0.79
N GLY A 19 4.26 15.98 -0.21
CA GLY A 19 4.82 16.34 1.09
C GLY A 19 4.36 15.43 2.21
N ILE A 20 3.07 15.09 2.27
CA ILE A 20 2.54 14.13 3.25
C ILE A 20 3.13 12.73 3.00
N ALA A 21 3.19 12.29 1.74
CA ALA A 21 3.70 10.97 1.37
C ALA A 21 5.20 10.81 1.72
N ASP A 22 6.03 11.84 1.52
CA ASP A 22 7.45 11.80 1.90
C ASP A 22 7.65 11.82 3.42
N PHE A 23 6.75 12.47 4.17
CA PHE A 23 6.76 12.39 5.63
C PHE A 23 6.39 10.98 6.12
N LEU A 24 5.38 10.35 5.51
CA LEU A 24 4.94 9.00 5.88
C LEU A 24 5.92 7.92 5.41
N ILE A 25 6.55 8.10 4.25
CA ILE A 25 7.48 7.16 3.62
C ILE A 25 8.76 7.92 3.25
N PRO A 26 9.61 8.23 4.24
CA PRO A 26 10.84 8.97 4.02
C PRO A 26 11.90 8.10 3.35
N LYS A 27 12.88 8.77 2.73
CA LYS A 27 14.08 8.09 2.22
C LYS A 27 14.85 7.44 3.36
N THR A 28 15.28 6.21 3.13
CA THR A 28 16.21 5.47 4.00
C THR A 28 17.44 5.03 3.20
N ALA A 29 18.39 4.35 3.85
CA ALA A 29 19.59 3.85 3.17
C ALA A 29 19.30 2.90 1.98
N LYS A 30 18.18 2.18 2.01
CA LYS A 30 17.83 1.17 0.99
C LYS A 30 16.54 1.48 0.23
N MET A 31 15.69 2.32 0.78
CA MET A 31 14.36 2.62 0.25
C MET A 31 14.29 4.09 -0.16
N PRO A 32 13.80 4.41 -1.37
CA PRO A 32 13.60 5.78 -1.81
C PRO A 32 12.45 6.45 -1.06
N ALA A 33 12.38 7.79 -1.06
CA ALA A 33 11.20 8.51 -0.61
C ALA A 33 9.99 8.27 -1.54
N ALA A 34 8.78 8.59 -1.07
CA ALA A 34 7.57 8.42 -1.86
C ALA A 34 7.61 9.16 -3.20
N THR A 35 8.00 10.42 -3.20
CA THR A 35 8.04 11.25 -4.41
C THR A 35 9.13 10.79 -5.39
N GLU A 36 10.24 10.24 -4.91
CA GLU A 36 11.32 9.70 -5.75
C GLU A 36 10.87 8.53 -6.64
N VAL A 37 9.78 7.84 -6.29
CA VAL A 37 9.22 6.72 -7.06
C VAL A 37 7.87 7.03 -7.71
N GLY A 38 7.51 8.32 -7.80
CA GLY A 38 6.35 8.77 -8.56
C GLY A 38 5.01 8.59 -7.85
N VAL A 39 4.99 8.48 -6.51
CA VAL A 39 3.74 8.36 -5.73
C VAL A 39 2.79 9.51 -6.01
N ALA A 40 3.26 10.76 -5.97
CA ALA A 40 2.44 11.95 -6.26
C ALA A 40 2.29 12.27 -7.77
N ALA A 41 2.90 11.46 -8.62
CA ALA A 41 2.80 11.56 -10.08
C ALA A 41 1.78 10.53 -10.60
N ALA A 42 2.19 9.57 -11.43
CA ALA A 42 1.27 8.56 -11.98
C ALA A 42 0.71 7.61 -10.91
N GLY A 43 1.42 7.38 -9.80
CA GLY A 43 1.04 6.39 -8.79
C GLY A 43 -0.32 6.69 -8.14
N ILE A 44 -0.59 7.95 -7.79
CA ILE A 44 -1.88 8.35 -7.22
C ILE A 44 -3.03 8.20 -8.22
N ASP A 45 -2.79 8.46 -9.51
CA ASP A 45 -3.81 8.32 -10.55
C ASP A 45 -4.25 6.84 -10.68
N ASP A 46 -3.29 5.92 -10.61
CA ASP A 46 -3.58 4.47 -10.61
C ASP A 46 -4.34 4.05 -9.35
N VAL A 47 -3.93 4.52 -8.17
CA VAL A 47 -4.62 4.16 -6.92
C VAL A 47 -6.06 4.65 -6.92
N LEU A 48 -6.32 5.91 -7.26
CA LEU A 48 -7.69 6.45 -7.27
C LEU A 48 -8.56 5.79 -8.36
N LYS A 49 -7.96 5.30 -9.44
CA LYS A 49 -8.63 4.49 -10.45
C LYS A 49 -9.03 3.10 -9.90
N PHE A 50 -8.16 2.44 -9.15
CA PHE A 50 -8.44 1.12 -8.57
C PHE A 50 -9.32 1.18 -7.30
N ARG A 51 -9.25 2.29 -6.56
CA ARG A 51 -9.96 2.54 -5.30
C ARG A 51 -10.76 3.85 -5.38
N PRO A 52 -11.81 3.90 -6.20
CA PRO A 52 -12.63 5.11 -6.36
C PRO A 52 -13.36 5.50 -5.06
N ASP A 53 -13.52 4.58 -4.12
CA ASP A 53 -14.07 4.82 -2.78
C ASP A 53 -13.19 5.75 -1.93
N LEU A 54 -11.90 5.89 -2.24
CA LEU A 54 -11.00 6.79 -1.50
C LEU A 54 -11.07 8.24 -1.96
N ILE A 55 -11.67 8.52 -3.13
CA ILE A 55 -11.58 9.83 -3.79
C ILE A 55 -12.11 10.95 -2.89
N GLU A 56 -13.27 10.77 -2.28
CA GLU A 56 -13.92 11.81 -1.47
C GLU A 56 -13.11 12.15 -0.22
N ASP A 57 -12.69 11.13 0.53
CA ASP A 57 -11.88 11.29 1.74
C ASP A 57 -10.48 11.82 1.42
N PHE A 58 -9.89 11.39 0.30
CA PHE A 58 -8.59 11.85 -0.17
C PHE A 58 -8.60 13.34 -0.51
N HIS A 59 -9.54 13.81 -1.34
CA HIS A 59 -9.65 15.23 -1.67
C HIS A 59 -9.97 16.09 -0.44
N ARG A 60 -10.86 15.61 0.44
CA ARG A 60 -11.13 16.28 1.72
C ARG A 60 -9.85 16.42 2.57
N GLY A 61 -9.00 15.39 2.58
CA GLY A 61 -7.71 15.41 3.26
C GLY A 61 -6.76 16.46 2.69
N LEU A 62 -6.65 16.55 1.36
CA LEU A 62 -5.80 17.56 0.71
C LEU A 62 -6.26 18.99 0.98
N GLU A 63 -7.57 19.24 0.92
CA GLU A 63 -8.12 20.56 1.23
C GLU A 63 -7.83 20.99 2.67
N LYS A 64 -7.95 20.07 3.64
CA LYS A 64 -7.60 20.35 5.05
C LYS A 64 -6.11 20.59 5.25
N ALA A 65 -5.26 19.91 4.49
CA ALA A 65 -3.81 20.04 4.58
C ALA A 65 -3.25 21.23 3.78
N LYS A 66 -4.10 22.00 3.09
CA LYS A 66 -3.69 23.10 2.22
C LYS A 66 -2.88 24.16 2.97
N GLY A 67 -1.75 24.54 2.40
CA GLY A 67 -0.83 25.52 2.98
C GLY A 67 0.01 25.00 4.16
N LEU A 68 -0.13 23.73 4.54
CA LEU A 68 0.67 23.12 5.60
C LEU A 68 1.88 22.36 5.03
N SER A 69 2.92 22.21 5.85
CA SER A 69 3.98 21.24 5.58
C SER A 69 3.44 19.81 5.61
N GLY A 70 4.09 18.86 4.94
CA GLY A 70 3.68 17.46 4.91
C GLY A 70 3.48 16.84 6.31
N ALA A 71 4.40 17.12 7.23
CA ALA A 71 4.30 16.66 8.62
C ALA A 71 3.08 17.26 9.34
N LYS A 72 2.85 18.57 9.20
CA LYS A 72 1.70 19.26 9.82
C LYS A 72 0.37 18.86 9.19
N GLY A 73 0.33 18.62 7.89
CA GLY A 73 -0.83 18.06 7.20
C GLY A 73 -1.16 16.65 7.71
N ALA A 74 -0.16 15.78 7.82
CA ALA A 74 -0.36 14.43 8.34
C ALA A 74 -0.86 14.42 9.80
N GLU A 75 -0.24 15.25 10.66
CA GLU A 75 -0.63 15.41 12.07
C GLU A 75 -2.08 15.93 12.19
N LEU A 76 -2.42 16.99 11.45
CA LEU A 76 -3.78 17.55 11.44
C LEU A 76 -4.82 16.51 11.03
N LEU A 77 -4.56 15.75 9.96
CA LEU A 77 -5.50 14.73 9.49
C LEU A 77 -5.64 13.60 10.52
N PHE A 78 -4.54 13.14 11.11
CA PHE A 78 -4.58 12.09 12.13
C PHE A 78 -5.42 12.47 13.36
N GLU A 79 -5.38 13.75 13.76
CA GLU A 79 -6.14 14.25 14.90
C GLU A 79 -7.60 14.57 14.58
N SER A 80 -7.87 15.16 13.41
CA SER A 80 -9.16 15.78 13.10
C SER A 80 -10.04 15.00 12.11
N ASP A 81 -9.49 14.06 11.36
CA ASP A 81 -10.20 13.33 10.29
C ASP A 81 -9.49 12.01 9.95
N LYS A 82 -9.76 10.97 10.75
CA LYS A 82 -9.09 9.67 10.63
C LYS A 82 -9.39 8.99 9.31
N GLU A 83 -10.57 9.20 8.75
CA GLU A 83 -11.00 8.69 7.46
C GLU A 83 -10.17 9.33 6.33
N ALA A 84 -10.02 10.65 6.33
CA ALA A 84 -9.16 11.34 5.37
C ALA A 84 -7.68 10.96 5.53
N PHE A 85 -7.19 10.85 6.76
CA PHE A 85 -5.84 10.33 7.03
C PHE A 85 -5.66 8.91 6.47
N GLY A 86 -6.64 8.04 6.69
CA GLY A 86 -6.67 6.68 6.18
C GLY A 86 -6.62 6.64 4.65
N ALA A 87 -7.42 7.47 3.97
CA ALA A 87 -7.41 7.56 2.52
C ALA A 87 -6.07 8.06 1.96
N VAL A 88 -5.50 9.12 2.54
CA VAL A 88 -4.20 9.68 2.11
C VAL A 88 -3.05 8.70 2.36
N SER A 89 -2.98 8.08 3.53
CA SER A 89 -1.92 7.12 3.87
C SER A 89 -2.03 5.80 3.08
N LEU A 90 -3.25 5.32 2.83
CA LEU A 90 -3.48 4.17 1.97
C LEU A 90 -3.11 4.47 0.52
N ALA A 91 -3.43 5.68 0.04
CA ALA A 91 -3.05 6.09 -1.30
C ALA A 91 -1.52 6.19 -1.46
N ALA A 92 -0.84 6.78 -0.49
CA ALA A 92 0.63 6.88 -0.48
C ALA A 92 1.30 5.50 -0.47
N SER A 93 0.89 4.62 0.45
CA SER A 93 1.46 3.27 0.56
C SER A 93 1.13 2.38 -0.64
N GLY A 94 -0.11 2.44 -1.14
CA GLY A 94 -0.54 1.71 -2.33
C GLY A 94 0.28 2.10 -3.56
N ALA A 95 0.39 3.39 -3.83
CA ALA A 95 1.19 3.90 -4.94
C ALA A 95 2.68 3.52 -4.79
N TYR A 96 3.22 3.59 -3.57
CA TYR A 96 4.62 3.27 -3.30
C TYR A 96 4.95 1.81 -3.59
N TYR A 97 4.16 0.86 -3.05
CA TYR A 97 4.40 -0.56 -3.26
C TYR A 97 3.95 -1.09 -4.63
N MET A 98 3.18 -0.30 -5.38
CA MET A 98 2.92 -0.56 -6.80
C MET A 98 4.08 -0.11 -7.70
N SER A 99 4.98 0.75 -7.23
CA SER A 99 6.12 1.21 -8.02
C SER A 99 7.01 0.04 -8.46
N PRO A 100 7.35 -0.09 -9.75
CA PRO A 100 8.29 -1.10 -10.24
C PRO A 100 9.65 -1.01 -9.56
N VAL A 101 10.10 0.19 -9.19
CA VAL A 101 11.37 0.42 -8.49
C VAL A 101 11.32 -0.21 -7.10
N VAL A 102 10.27 0.10 -6.34
CA VAL A 102 10.08 -0.44 -4.98
C VAL A 102 9.91 -1.95 -5.01
N ARG A 103 9.07 -2.47 -5.93
CA ARG A 103 8.88 -3.92 -6.15
C ARG A 103 10.19 -4.64 -6.39
N LYS A 104 11.06 -4.08 -7.23
CA LYS A 104 12.39 -4.63 -7.49
C LYS A 104 13.29 -4.62 -6.25
N ILE A 105 13.29 -3.53 -5.47
CA ILE A 105 14.09 -3.41 -4.24
C ILE A 105 13.67 -4.47 -3.20
N ILE A 106 12.37 -4.69 -3.03
CA ILE A 106 11.84 -5.65 -2.05
C ILE A 106 11.81 -7.09 -2.57
N GLY A 107 12.21 -7.33 -3.83
CA GLY A 107 12.19 -8.66 -4.44
C GLY A 107 10.78 -9.21 -4.67
N TYR A 108 9.78 -8.35 -4.88
CA TYR A 108 8.41 -8.76 -5.16
C TYR A 108 8.18 -8.77 -6.68
N PRO A 109 8.07 -9.95 -7.34
CA PRO A 109 7.87 -10.04 -8.78
C PRO A 109 6.46 -9.61 -9.23
N GLY A 110 5.54 -9.42 -8.27
CA GLY A 110 4.13 -9.22 -8.55
C GLY A 110 3.36 -10.54 -8.43
N GLN A 111 2.13 -10.54 -8.94
CA GLN A 111 1.32 -11.74 -8.99
C GLN A 111 1.67 -12.52 -10.25
N GLU A 112 2.37 -13.63 -10.08
CA GLU A 112 2.70 -14.57 -11.16
C GLU A 112 1.61 -15.66 -11.25
N SER A 113 1.22 -16.01 -12.48
CA SER A 113 0.43 -17.22 -12.70
C SER A 113 1.40 -18.41 -12.67
N LEU A 114 1.51 -19.05 -11.50
CA LEU A 114 2.25 -20.29 -11.37
C LEU A 114 1.42 -21.40 -12.03
N THR A 115 1.98 -22.04 -13.06
CA THR A 115 1.43 -23.26 -13.64
C THR A 115 1.74 -24.41 -12.68
N TYR A 116 0.71 -25.03 -12.12
CA TYR A 116 0.81 -26.21 -11.27
C TYR A 116 0.45 -27.46 -12.09
N ASP A 117 1.32 -28.46 -12.11
CA ASP A 117 0.98 -29.78 -12.64
C ASP A 117 0.29 -30.60 -11.54
N ASN A 118 -0.98 -30.94 -11.75
CA ASN A 118 -1.76 -31.74 -10.81
C ASN A 118 -1.27 -33.19 -10.67
N HIS A 119 -0.46 -33.67 -11.62
CA HIS A 119 0.10 -35.03 -11.62
C HIS A 119 1.53 -35.08 -11.09
N GLU A 120 2.19 -33.93 -10.94
CA GLU A 120 3.51 -33.87 -10.32
C GLU A 120 3.39 -34.20 -8.83
N THR A 121 4.27 -35.06 -8.34
CA THR A 121 4.32 -35.38 -6.91
C THR A 121 4.98 -34.21 -6.19
N PRO A 122 4.27 -33.47 -5.32
CA PRO A 122 4.86 -32.30 -4.70
C PRO A 122 6.06 -32.65 -3.82
N ASP A 123 7.09 -31.80 -3.82
CA ASP A 123 8.36 -32.03 -3.11
C ASP A 123 8.17 -32.40 -1.64
N TYR A 124 7.18 -31.83 -0.96
CA TYR A 124 6.92 -32.12 0.45
C TYR A 124 6.53 -33.57 0.72
N LEU A 125 6.04 -34.32 -0.28
CA LEU A 125 5.77 -35.76 -0.18
C LEU A 125 7.04 -36.59 -0.30
N THR A 126 8.06 -36.12 -1.03
CA THR A 126 9.25 -36.91 -1.38
C THR A 126 10.48 -36.52 -0.56
N ASN A 127 10.56 -35.29 -0.05
CA ASN A 127 11.72 -34.75 0.67
C ASN A 127 11.68 -34.97 2.20
N GLY A 128 10.70 -35.74 2.68
CA GLY A 128 10.52 -36.05 4.11
C GLY A 128 10.02 -34.89 4.97
N MET A 129 9.58 -33.77 4.38
CA MET A 129 8.98 -32.66 5.13
C MET A 129 7.76 -33.11 5.94
N LEU A 130 6.87 -33.90 5.35
CA LEU A 130 5.70 -34.42 6.05
C LEU A 130 6.08 -35.37 7.19
N GLU A 131 7.10 -36.20 7.01
CA GLU A 131 7.56 -37.13 8.05
C GLU A 131 8.16 -36.41 9.25
N ARG A 132 8.82 -35.25 9.04
CA ARG A 132 9.28 -34.40 10.15
C ARG A 132 8.10 -33.87 10.97
N VAL A 133 7.04 -33.41 10.31
CA VAL A 133 5.83 -32.91 10.98
C VAL A 133 5.10 -34.06 11.70
N ALA A 134 4.96 -35.20 11.05
CA ALA A 134 4.35 -36.39 11.63
C ALA A 134 5.12 -36.87 12.87
N ARG A 135 6.46 -36.92 12.81
CA ARG A 135 7.33 -37.33 13.91
C ARG A 135 7.34 -36.34 15.07
N ARG A 136 7.20 -35.04 14.79
CA ARG A 136 7.06 -34.00 15.83
C ARG A 136 5.82 -34.23 16.69
N GLY A 137 4.77 -34.80 16.10
CA GLY A 137 3.48 -35.01 16.76
C GLY A 137 2.63 -33.73 16.85
N PRO A 138 1.41 -33.87 17.39
CA PRO A 138 0.48 -32.76 17.53
C PRO A 138 1.05 -31.67 18.44
N THR A 139 1.05 -30.44 17.96
CA THR A 139 1.38 -29.25 18.76
C THR A 139 0.29 -28.23 18.53
N TYR A 140 -0.68 -28.19 19.44
CA TYR A 140 -1.80 -27.25 19.38
C TYR A 140 -2.24 -26.88 20.79
N LYS A 141 -2.86 -25.70 20.93
CA LYS A 141 -3.60 -25.35 22.16
C LYS A 141 -4.99 -25.98 22.05
N PRO A 142 -5.46 -26.73 23.06
CA PRO A 142 -6.81 -27.28 23.04
C PRO A 142 -7.84 -26.16 22.91
N THR A 143 -8.87 -26.39 22.09
CA THR A 143 -9.99 -25.47 21.96
C THR A 143 -10.67 -25.29 23.32
N PRO A 144 -10.95 -24.05 23.77
CA PRO A 144 -11.66 -23.81 25.01
C PRO A 144 -13.02 -24.52 25.02
N LYS A 145 -13.43 -25.03 26.19
CA LYS A 145 -14.78 -25.56 26.40
C LYS A 145 -15.78 -24.42 26.61
#